data_AF-A0A7V6KXL3-F1
#
_entry.id   AF-A0A7V6KXL3-F1
#
_cell.length_a   1.000
_cell.length_b   1.000
_cell.length_c   1.000
_cell.angle_alpha   90.00
_cell.angle_beta   90.00
_cell.angle_gamma   90.00
#
_symmetry.space_group_name_H-M   'P 1'
#
loop_
_entity.id
_entity.type
_entity.pdbx_description
1 polymer ?
#
loop_
_entity_poly.entity_id
_entity_poly.type
_entity_poly.pdbx_seq_one_letter_code
_entity_poly.pdbx_strand_id
1 'polypeptide(L)'
;MVIVRRLLIFFTALFLIGFYFGPQVTATYFSPGSKDDPLVTKKWVDDYIAEKFTPIQDRTLILASRIKTLEMAAEQMSKDLRPTIILTVGSKVGLIDGTEYSLDAAPFLTAGRTLLPLRFIGEAFGVNFFWDERAKTVIYSSPRGQVALTVGQKSVIMGGQQATLDVAAKITAGRTFVPLRFIAESLGAEVIWHPETKKVEIR
;
A
#
# COMPACT_ATOMS: atom_id res chain seq x y z
N MET A 1 55.12 69.96 35.04
CA MET A 1 54.66 68.73 34.32
C MET A 1 54.05 67.64 35.24
N VAL A 2 53.89 67.87 36.56
CA VAL A 2 53.40 66.84 37.51
C VAL A 2 51.88 66.94 37.79
N ILE A 3 51.29 68.15 37.69
CA ILE A 3 49.87 68.39 38.00
C ILE A 3 48.93 67.83 36.92
N VAL A 4 49.27 68.01 35.64
CA VAL A 4 48.48 67.48 34.51
C VAL A 4 48.45 65.95 34.51
N ARG A 5 49.54 65.31 34.94
CA ARG A 5 49.66 63.84 35.03
C ARG A 5 48.81 63.26 36.16
N ARG A 6 48.59 63.99 37.26
CA ARG A 6 47.72 63.57 38.37
C ARG A 6 46.23 63.72 38.05
N LEU A 7 45.85 64.76 37.30
CA LEU A 7 44.48 64.96 36.83
C LEU A 7 44.05 63.91 35.81
N LEU A 8 44.95 63.50 34.90
CA LEU A 8 44.68 62.44 33.93
C LEU A 8 44.43 61.08 34.61
N ILE A 9 45.21 60.76 35.65
CA ILE A 9 45.07 59.51 36.42
C ILE A 9 43.74 59.47 37.20
N PHE A 10 43.31 60.61 37.75
CA PHE A 10 42.00 60.69 38.41
C PHE A 10 40.84 60.54 37.43
N PHE A 11 40.95 61.11 36.22
CA PHE A 11 39.92 60.96 35.19
C PHE A 11 39.82 59.54 34.63
N THR A 12 40.94 58.85 34.41
CA THR A 12 40.92 57.46 33.96
C THR A 12 40.43 56.49 35.04
N ALA A 13 40.73 56.75 36.32
CA ALA A 13 40.18 55.98 37.44
C ALA A 13 38.66 56.16 37.58
N LEU A 14 38.15 57.39 37.39
CA LEU A 14 36.70 57.65 37.43
C LEU A 14 35.96 57.02 36.25
N PHE A 15 36.58 56.97 35.07
CA PHE A 15 36.03 56.34 33.86
C PHE A 15 35.98 54.81 33.98
N LEU A 16 36.98 54.18 34.62
CA LEU A 16 37.00 52.74 34.88
C LEU A 16 36.00 52.30 35.96
N ILE A 17 35.76 53.13 36.99
CA ILE A 17 34.75 52.85 38.03
C ILE A 17 33.33 52.94 37.45
N GLY A 18 33.07 53.88 36.55
CA GLY A 18 31.78 53.99 35.86
C GLY A 18 31.42 52.77 34.99
N PHE A 19 32.43 52.07 34.44
CA PHE A 19 32.24 50.84 33.66
C PHE A 19 32.00 49.60 34.55
N TYR A 20 32.52 49.58 35.77
CA TYR A 20 32.39 48.44 36.68
C TYR A 20 31.12 48.49 37.55
N PHE A 21 30.62 49.69 37.85
CA PHE A 21 29.43 49.92 38.70
C PHE A 21 28.24 50.53 37.96
N GLY A 22 28.32 50.73 36.64
CA GLY A 22 27.12 50.99 35.84
C GLY A 22 26.18 49.78 35.92
N PRO A 23 24.85 49.97 35.88
CA PRO A 23 23.92 48.84 35.89
C PRO A 23 24.28 47.90 34.76
N GLN A 24 24.70 46.68 35.11
CA GLN A 24 24.83 45.60 34.15
C GLN A 24 23.45 45.41 33.55
N VAL A 25 23.24 45.87 32.32
CA VAL A 25 22.04 45.53 31.57
C VAL A 25 22.22 44.07 31.18
N THR A 26 21.93 43.17 32.11
CA THR A 26 21.65 41.78 31.77
C THR A 26 20.41 41.83 30.90
N ALA A 27 20.59 41.66 29.59
CA ALA A 27 19.49 41.35 28.70
C ALA A 27 18.90 40.02 29.18
N THR A 28 17.91 40.10 30.06
CA THR A 28 17.05 38.97 30.38
C THR A 28 16.25 38.72 29.12
N TYR A 29 16.66 37.74 28.32
CA TYR A 29 15.86 37.30 27.19
C TYR A 29 14.57 36.71 27.76
N PHE A 30 13.50 37.50 27.77
CA PHE A 30 12.17 37.01 28.09
C PHE A 30 11.81 35.96 27.04
N SER A 31 11.21 34.85 27.46
CA SER A 31 10.64 33.91 26.50
C SER A 31 9.46 34.62 25.82
N PRO A 32 9.47 34.76 24.49
CA PRO A 32 8.38 35.46 23.82
C PRO A 32 7.04 34.73 24.09
N GLY A 33 5.98 35.50 24.35
CA GLY A 33 4.69 34.95 24.80
C GLY A 33 4.58 34.68 26.31
N SER A 34 5.59 35.06 27.11
CA SER A 34 5.49 35.09 28.57
C SER A 34 4.62 36.25 29.05
N LYS A 35 4.18 36.22 30.32
CA LYS A 35 3.41 37.32 30.93
C LYS A 35 4.17 38.66 30.90
N ASP A 36 5.49 38.60 30.76
CA ASP A 36 6.40 39.75 30.78
C ASP A 36 6.80 40.23 29.35
N ASP A 37 6.41 39.52 28.28
CA ASP A 37 6.54 39.95 26.88
C ASP A 37 5.30 39.53 26.04
N PRO A 38 4.27 40.39 25.96
CA PRO A 38 2.97 40.06 25.38
C PRO A 38 2.96 40.01 23.85
N LEU A 39 4.02 40.45 23.18
CA LEU A 39 4.08 40.50 21.72
C LEU A 39 4.70 39.21 21.18
N VAL A 40 3.84 38.25 20.89
CA VAL A 40 4.19 37.06 20.10
C VAL A 40 4.67 37.52 18.71
N THR A 41 5.97 37.49 18.48
CA THR A 41 6.54 37.83 17.17
C THR A 41 6.35 36.67 16.20
N LYS A 42 6.17 36.96 14.90
CA LYS A 42 6.06 35.93 13.85
C LYS A 42 7.22 34.93 13.90
N LYS A 43 8.46 35.43 14.10
CA LYS A 43 9.67 34.60 14.18
C LYS A 43 9.58 33.59 15.33
N TRP A 44 9.11 34.00 16.50
CA TRP A 44 8.95 33.06 17.62
C TRP A 44 7.90 31.98 17.33
N VAL A 45 6.78 32.33 16.70
CA VAL A 45 5.75 31.35 16.31
C VAL A 45 6.33 30.36 15.31
N ASP A 46 7.04 30.84 14.29
CA ASP A 46 7.69 30.00 13.28
C ASP A 46 8.72 29.05 13.94
N ASP A 47 9.57 29.57 14.83
CA ASP A 47 10.59 28.79 15.56
C ASP A 47 9.94 27.73 16.49
N TYR A 48 8.90 28.10 17.24
CA TYR A 48 8.15 27.19 18.11
C TYR A 48 7.46 26.09 17.31
N ILE A 49 6.82 26.43 16.19
CA ILE A 49 6.20 25.45 15.30
C ILE A 49 7.27 24.52 14.73
N ALA A 50 8.38 25.05 14.24
CA ALA A 50 9.48 24.23 13.71
C ALA A 50 10.02 23.27 14.79
N GLU A 51 10.30 23.77 16.00
CA GLU A 51 10.81 22.95 17.10
C GLU A 51 9.84 21.83 17.50
N LYS A 52 8.54 22.14 17.63
CA LYS A 52 7.55 21.16 18.10
C LYS A 52 7.10 20.19 17.02
N PHE A 53 7.01 20.62 15.75
CA PHE A 53 6.40 19.83 14.68
C PHE A 53 7.40 19.16 13.74
N THR A 54 8.63 19.69 13.56
CA THR A 54 9.64 19.05 12.68
C THR A 54 9.94 17.61 13.11
N PRO A 55 10.15 17.27 14.40
CA PRO A 55 10.39 15.89 14.80
C PRO A 55 9.22 14.95 14.47
N ILE A 56 7.99 15.47 14.52
CA ILE A 56 6.79 14.71 14.17
C ILE A 56 6.72 14.53 12.65
N GLN A 57 6.98 15.58 11.88
CA GLN A 57 7.03 15.53 10.41
C GLN A 57 8.09 14.53 9.93
N ASP A 58 9.29 14.56 10.50
CA ASP A 58 10.37 13.61 10.19
C ASP A 58 9.95 12.17 10.50
N ARG A 59 9.34 11.94 11.67
CA ARG A 59 8.80 10.63 12.03
C ARG A 59 7.71 10.18 11.05
N THR A 60 6.80 11.06 10.65
CA THR A 60 5.76 10.71 9.67
C THR A 60 6.35 10.36 8.31
N LEU A 61 7.40 11.06 7.88
CA LEU A 61 8.08 10.77 6.61
C LEU A 61 8.79 9.41 6.66
N ILE A 62 9.46 9.11 7.78
CA ILE A 62 10.10 7.79 8.00
C ILE A 62 9.05 6.69 8.09
N LEU A 63 7.93 6.91 8.77
CA LEU A 63 6.86 5.92 8.86
C LEU A 63 6.23 5.65 7.49
N ALA A 64 5.99 6.70 6.69
CA ALA A 64 5.47 6.56 5.34
C ALA A 64 6.42 5.75 4.45
N SER A 65 7.74 6.00 4.52
CA SER A 65 8.71 5.22 3.76
C SER A 65 8.78 3.76 4.22
N ARG A 66 8.71 3.50 5.53
CA ARG A 66 8.67 2.14 6.10
C ARG A 66 7.42 1.38 5.67
N ILE A 67 6.25 2.01 5.72
CA ILE A 67 4.99 1.42 5.26
C ILE A 67 5.13 1.01 3.80
N LYS A 68 5.62 1.91 2.94
CA LYS A 68 5.86 1.61 1.53
C LYS A 68 6.80 0.40 1.34
N THR A 69 7.89 0.34 2.08
CA THR A 69 8.83 -0.81 1.99
C THR A 69 8.18 -2.11 2.47
N LEU A 70 7.37 -2.06 3.53
CA LEU A 70 6.64 -3.22 4.03
C LEU A 70 5.58 -3.71 3.05
N GLU A 71 4.85 -2.80 2.41
CA GLU A 71 3.90 -3.12 1.34
C GLU A 71 4.60 -3.81 0.17
N MET A 72 5.75 -3.30 -0.27
CA MET A 72 6.56 -3.92 -1.32
C MET A 72 7.06 -5.32 -0.93
N ALA A 73 7.51 -5.50 0.32
CA ALA A 73 7.96 -6.80 0.81
C ALA A 73 6.80 -7.81 0.91
N ALA A 74 5.64 -7.36 1.37
CA ALA A 74 4.44 -8.19 1.44
C ALA A 74 3.95 -8.62 0.05
N GLU A 75 3.99 -7.73 -0.95
CA GLU A 75 3.64 -8.05 -2.33
C GLU A 75 4.62 -9.08 -2.92
N GLN A 76 5.92 -8.93 -2.67
CA GLN A 76 6.93 -9.87 -3.11
C GLN A 76 6.75 -11.25 -2.47
N MET A 77 6.53 -11.30 -1.15
CA MET A 77 6.23 -12.56 -0.45
C MET A 77 4.95 -13.22 -0.95
N SER A 78 3.91 -12.41 -1.21
CA SER A 78 2.65 -12.89 -1.77
C SER A 78 2.90 -13.57 -3.11
N LYS A 79 3.73 -12.99 -3.98
CA LYS A 79 4.11 -13.55 -5.27
C LYS A 79 4.94 -14.84 -5.15
N ASP A 80 5.88 -14.89 -4.21
CA ASP A 80 6.76 -16.05 -4.03
C ASP A 80 6.03 -17.26 -3.41
N LEU A 81 4.93 -17.01 -2.66
CA LEU A 81 4.10 -18.04 -2.03
C LEU A 81 2.93 -18.52 -2.92
N ARG A 82 2.77 -17.99 -4.14
CA ARG A 82 1.66 -18.40 -5.01
C ARG A 82 1.89 -19.82 -5.51
N PRO A 83 0.88 -20.69 -5.41
CA PRO A 83 1.00 -22.03 -5.94
C PRO A 83 1.08 -21.98 -7.46
N THR A 84 1.94 -22.81 -8.03
CA THR A 84 1.98 -23.03 -9.47
C THR A 84 0.93 -24.07 -9.83
N ILE A 85 -0.05 -23.67 -10.63
CA ILE A 85 -1.13 -24.55 -11.07
C ILE A 85 -0.93 -24.89 -12.53
N ILE A 86 -0.93 -26.19 -12.87
CA ILE A 86 -0.89 -26.65 -14.26
C ILE A 86 -2.15 -27.44 -14.57
N LEU A 87 -2.84 -27.03 -15.63
CA LEU A 87 -4.08 -27.65 -16.10
C LEU A 87 -3.96 -27.99 -17.57
N THR A 88 -4.50 -29.15 -17.97
CA THR A 88 -4.51 -29.56 -19.38
C THR A 88 -5.95 -29.54 -19.90
N VAL A 89 -6.17 -28.90 -21.05
CA VAL A 89 -7.49 -28.88 -21.70
C VAL A 89 -7.97 -30.30 -22.00
N GLY A 90 -9.18 -30.64 -21.56
CA GLY A 90 -9.78 -31.96 -21.72
C GLY A 90 -9.37 -32.99 -20.65
N SER A 91 -8.44 -32.67 -19.75
CA SER A 91 -8.04 -33.55 -18.64
C SER A 91 -8.77 -33.21 -17.34
N LYS A 92 -9.09 -34.24 -16.55
CA LYS A 92 -9.57 -34.10 -15.17
C LYS A 92 -8.44 -34.22 -14.13
N VAL A 93 -7.19 -34.10 -14.57
CA VAL A 93 -6.01 -34.11 -13.71
C VAL A 93 -5.30 -32.77 -13.84
N GLY A 94 -5.05 -32.14 -12.70
CA GLY A 94 -4.30 -30.90 -12.57
C GLY A 94 -3.13 -31.07 -11.62
N LEU A 95 -2.16 -30.18 -11.68
CA LEU A 95 -1.03 -30.13 -10.76
C LEU A 95 -1.12 -28.85 -9.94
N ILE A 96 -0.88 -28.94 -8.64
CA ILE A 96 -0.64 -27.81 -7.74
C ILE A 96 0.74 -28.05 -7.11
N ASP A 97 1.70 -27.16 -7.40
CA ASP A 97 3.10 -27.29 -6.97
C ASP A 97 3.70 -28.67 -7.29
N GLY A 98 3.37 -29.19 -8.47
CA GLY A 98 3.84 -30.49 -8.95
C GLY A 98 3.11 -31.71 -8.38
N THR A 99 2.18 -31.51 -7.43
CA THR A 99 1.35 -32.59 -6.87
C THR A 99 0.06 -32.74 -7.68
N GLU A 100 -0.32 -33.97 -8.04
CA GLU A 100 -1.54 -34.24 -8.83
C GLU A 100 -2.82 -34.17 -8.00
N TYR A 101 -3.84 -33.55 -8.59
CA TYR A 101 -5.19 -33.45 -8.04
C TYR A 101 -6.23 -33.77 -9.12
N SER A 102 -7.33 -34.39 -8.70
CA SER A 102 -8.46 -34.66 -9.58
C SER A 102 -9.43 -33.47 -9.63
N LEU A 103 -9.87 -33.10 -10.83
CA LEU A 103 -10.89 -32.10 -11.08
C LEU A 103 -12.25 -32.77 -11.26
N ASP A 104 -13.30 -32.15 -10.73
CA ASP A 104 -14.68 -32.58 -10.96
C ASP A 104 -15.09 -32.47 -12.44
N ALA A 105 -14.52 -31.49 -13.14
CA ALA A 105 -14.75 -31.22 -14.55
C ALA A 105 -13.44 -30.88 -15.28
N ALA A 106 -13.31 -31.28 -16.55
CA ALA A 106 -12.15 -30.93 -17.35
C ALA A 106 -12.25 -29.48 -17.87
N PRO A 107 -11.15 -28.71 -17.89
CA PRO A 107 -11.04 -27.47 -18.65
C PRO A 107 -11.40 -27.68 -20.12
N PHE A 108 -12.03 -26.70 -20.75
CA PHE A 108 -12.35 -26.77 -22.18
C PHE A 108 -12.13 -25.43 -22.89
N LEU A 109 -11.94 -25.49 -24.20
CA LEU A 109 -11.85 -24.32 -25.06
C LEU A 109 -13.23 -23.93 -25.58
N THR A 110 -13.53 -22.64 -25.56
CA THR A 110 -14.72 -22.06 -26.19
C THR A 110 -14.40 -20.67 -26.69
N ALA A 111 -14.69 -20.40 -27.96
CA ALA A 111 -14.45 -19.11 -28.60
C ALA A 111 -13.02 -18.58 -28.37
N GLY A 112 -12.02 -19.47 -28.46
CA GLY A 112 -10.60 -19.12 -28.26
C GLY A 112 -10.23 -18.76 -26.82
N ARG A 113 -11.04 -19.13 -25.83
CA ARG A 113 -10.74 -18.98 -24.39
C ARG A 113 -10.85 -20.31 -23.66
N THR A 114 -9.95 -20.53 -22.72
CA THR A 114 -10.02 -21.67 -21.81
C THR A 114 -10.96 -21.35 -20.67
N LEU A 115 -11.96 -22.21 -20.47
CA LEU A 115 -12.86 -22.16 -19.34
C LEU A 115 -12.51 -23.27 -18.36
N LEU A 116 -12.61 -22.97 -17.07
CA LEU A 116 -12.17 -23.85 -15.99
C LEU A 116 -13.27 -24.04 -14.95
N PRO A 117 -13.35 -25.20 -14.29
CA PRO A 117 -14.22 -25.36 -13.13
C PRO A 117 -13.74 -24.44 -12.01
N LEU A 118 -14.63 -23.55 -11.56
CA LEU A 118 -14.29 -22.49 -10.61
C LEU A 118 -13.78 -23.03 -9.26
N ARG A 119 -14.34 -24.16 -8.81
CA ARG A 119 -14.02 -24.77 -7.50
C ARG A 119 -12.53 -25.09 -7.36
N PHE A 120 -11.95 -25.74 -8.36
CA PHE A 120 -10.54 -26.16 -8.33
C PHE A 120 -9.58 -24.97 -8.13
N ILE A 121 -9.87 -23.85 -8.81
CA ILE A 121 -9.08 -22.63 -8.69
C ILE A 121 -9.23 -22.00 -7.30
N GLY A 122 -10.41 -22.08 -6.70
CA GLY A 122 -10.66 -21.58 -5.36
C GLY A 122 -9.90 -22.35 -4.29
N GLU A 123 -9.92 -23.68 -4.39
CA GLU A 123 -9.17 -24.56 -3.50
C GLU A 123 -7.66 -24.31 -3.61
N ALA A 124 -7.15 -24.16 -4.84
CA ALA A 124 -5.73 -23.92 -5.06
C ALA A 124 -5.27 -22.55 -4.55
N PHE A 125 -6.02 -21.47 -4.78
CA PHE A 125 -5.66 -20.11 -4.35
C PHE A 125 -6.18 -19.72 -2.96
N GLY A 126 -6.85 -20.62 -2.24
CA GLY A 126 -7.46 -20.31 -0.94
C GLY A 126 -8.62 -19.31 -1.02
N VAL A 127 -9.30 -19.23 -2.17
CA VAL A 127 -10.41 -18.32 -2.43
C VAL A 127 -11.74 -19.02 -2.21
N ASN A 128 -12.56 -18.44 -1.34
CA ASN A 128 -13.93 -18.89 -1.12
C ASN A 128 -14.89 -18.25 -2.13
N PHE A 129 -15.52 -19.09 -2.95
CA PHE A 129 -16.57 -18.66 -3.88
C PHE A 129 -17.94 -18.90 -3.28
N PHE A 130 -18.70 -17.82 -3.09
CA PHE A 130 -20.11 -17.86 -2.74
C PHE A 130 -20.95 -17.95 -4.01
N TRP A 131 -21.99 -18.79 -3.99
CA TRP A 131 -22.91 -18.96 -5.10
C TRP A 131 -24.31 -18.49 -4.71
N ASP A 132 -24.78 -17.44 -5.39
CA ASP A 132 -26.18 -17.02 -5.33
C ASP A 132 -26.98 -17.77 -6.41
N GLU A 133 -27.77 -18.74 -5.97
CA GLU A 133 -28.57 -19.59 -6.85
C GLU A 133 -29.70 -18.84 -7.55
N ARG A 134 -30.26 -17.79 -6.93
CA ARG A 134 -31.37 -17.02 -7.50
C ARG A 134 -30.87 -16.06 -8.57
N ALA A 135 -29.78 -15.35 -8.29
CA ALA A 135 -29.16 -14.42 -9.22
C ALA A 135 -28.29 -15.12 -10.28
N LYS A 136 -27.95 -16.40 -10.05
CA LYS A 136 -26.96 -17.15 -10.83
C LYS A 136 -25.61 -16.44 -10.85
N THR A 137 -25.19 -15.97 -9.67
CA THR A 137 -24.03 -15.11 -9.49
C THR A 137 -23.00 -15.77 -8.58
N VAL A 138 -21.75 -15.77 -9.03
CA VAL A 138 -20.58 -16.10 -8.21
C VAL A 138 -20.09 -14.82 -7.54
N ILE A 139 -19.90 -14.86 -6.23
CA ILE A 139 -19.38 -13.76 -5.42
C ILE A 139 -18.10 -14.22 -4.71
N TYR A 140 -17.03 -13.43 -4.80
CA TYR A 140 -15.78 -13.69 -4.09
C TYR A 140 -15.00 -12.41 -3.82
N SER A 141 -14.07 -12.50 -2.88
CA SER A 141 -13.13 -11.42 -2.58
C SER A 141 -11.85 -11.61 -3.38
N SER A 142 -11.37 -10.53 -3.99
CA SER A 142 -10.07 -10.49 -4.67
C SER A 142 -9.25 -9.30 -4.15
N PRO A 143 -7.93 -9.24 -4.43
CA PRO A 143 -7.11 -8.07 -4.11
C PRO A 143 -7.65 -6.75 -4.69
N ARG A 144 -8.47 -6.82 -5.75
CA ARG A 144 -9.08 -5.66 -6.42
C ARG A 144 -10.47 -5.31 -5.88
N GLY A 145 -10.93 -6.01 -4.85
CA GLY A 145 -12.24 -5.82 -4.21
C GLY A 145 -13.19 -7.00 -4.42
N GLN A 146 -14.44 -6.82 -4.01
CA GLN A 146 -15.48 -7.83 -4.21
C GLN A 146 -15.79 -7.98 -5.70
N VAL A 147 -15.83 -9.22 -6.17
CA VAL A 147 -16.22 -9.58 -7.53
C VAL A 147 -17.59 -10.25 -7.50
N ALA A 148 -18.49 -9.79 -8.37
CA ALA A 148 -19.80 -10.39 -8.61
C ALA A 148 -19.95 -10.70 -10.11
N LEU A 149 -19.97 -11.99 -10.42
CA LEU A 149 -20.00 -12.53 -11.77
C LEU A 149 -21.28 -13.32 -12.01
N THR A 150 -22.12 -12.81 -12.90
CA THR A 150 -23.39 -13.45 -13.27
C THR A 150 -23.17 -14.36 -14.47
N VAL A 151 -23.57 -15.63 -14.34
CA VAL A 151 -23.46 -16.63 -15.39
C VAL A 151 -24.26 -16.21 -16.63
N GLY A 152 -23.70 -16.42 -17.82
CA GLY A 152 -24.32 -16.03 -19.09
C GLY A 152 -24.13 -14.56 -19.46
N GLN A 153 -23.61 -13.72 -18.55
CA GLN A 153 -23.29 -12.33 -18.83
C GLN A 153 -21.78 -12.13 -19.04
N LYS A 154 -21.43 -11.17 -19.91
CA LYS A 154 -20.04 -10.71 -20.04
C LYS A 154 -19.72 -9.56 -19.08
N SER A 155 -20.71 -8.85 -18.59
CA SER A 155 -20.53 -7.80 -17.59
C SER A 155 -20.24 -8.44 -16.23
N VAL A 156 -19.25 -7.91 -15.52
CA VAL A 156 -18.89 -8.32 -14.16
C VAL A 156 -18.67 -7.06 -13.31
N ILE A 157 -19.02 -7.11 -12.03
CA ILE A 157 -18.71 -6.02 -11.10
C ILE A 157 -17.48 -6.41 -10.29
N MET A 158 -16.48 -5.54 -10.21
CA MET A 158 -15.24 -5.72 -9.45
C MET A 158 -14.92 -4.43 -8.71
N GLY A 159 -14.90 -4.48 -7.37
CA GLY A 159 -14.58 -3.29 -6.56
C GLY A 159 -15.55 -2.12 -6.79
N GLY A 160 -16.80 -2.40 -7.14
CA GLY A 160 -17.82 -1.39 -7.48
C GLY A 160 -17.73 -0.84 -8.91
N GLN A 161 -16.74 -1.24 -9.70
CA GLN A 161 -16.60 -0.86 -11.11
C GLN A 161 -17.03 -2.00 -12.04
N GLN A 162 -17.53 -1.64 -13.22
CA GLN A 162 -17.87 -2.61 -14.25
C GLN A 162 -16.63 -3.02 -15.03
N ALA A 163 -16.41 -4.33 -15.13
CA ALA A 163 -15.44 -4.94 -16.03
C ALA A 163 -16.15 -5.87 -17.04
N THR A 164 -15.42 -6.34 -18.04
CA THR A 164 -15.98 -7.18 -19.11
C THR A 164 -15.17 -8.47 -19.27
N LEU A 165 -15.88 -9.59 -19.40
CA LEU A 165 -15.35 -10.90 -19.74
C LEU A 165 -15.25 -11.07 -21.26
N ASP A 166 -14.16 -11.66 -21.74
CA ASP A 166 -14.03 -12.05 -23.14
C ASP A 166 -15.15 -13.02 -23.58
N VAL A 167 -15.46 -13.97 -22.71
CA VAL A 167 -16.50 -15.00 -22.89
C VAL A 167 -17.32 -15.07 -21.60
N ALA A 168 -18.65 -15.17 -21.72
CA ALA A 168 -19.50 -15.30 -20.54
C ALA A 168 -19.21 -16.62 -19.81
N ALA A 169 -19.30 -16.60 -18.48
CA ALA A 169 -19.26 -17.82 -17.70
C ALA A 169 -20.45 -18.72 -18.03
N LYS A 170 -20.27 -20.03 -17.88
CA LYS A 170 -21.26 -21.05 -18.26
C LYS A 170 -21.49 -22.02 -17.12
N ILE A 171 -22.68 -22.58 -17.03
CA ILE A 171 -22.94 -23.76 -16.23
C ILE A 171 -23.11 -24.95 -17.17
N THR A 172 -22.28 -25.97 -16.99
CA THR A 172 -22.36 -27.22 -17.74
C THR A 172 -22.22 -28.38 -16.76
N ALA A 173 -23.09 -29.39 -16.87
CA ALA A 173 -23.08 -30.56 -15.98
C ALA A 173 -23.05 -30.20 -14.48
N GLY A 174 -23.77 -29.15 -14.08
CA GLY A 174 -23.85 -28.70 -12.68
C GLY A 174 -22.55 -28.08 -12.14
N ARG A 175 -21.65 -27.60 -13.02
CA ARG A 175 -20.42 -26.90 -12.65
C ARG A 175 -20.35 -25.54 -13.33
N THR A 176 -19.89 -24.55 -12.59
CA THR A 176 -19.66 -23.19 -13.10
C THR A 176 -18.27 -23.12 -13.71
N PHE A 177 -18.24 -22.73 -14.98
CA PHE A 177 -17.06 -22.57 -15.79
C PHE A 177 -16.83 -21.09 -16.08
N VAL A 178 -15.65 -20.59 -15.75
CA VAL A 178 -15.31 -19.17 -15.89
C VAL A 178 -14.08 -19.03 -16.78
N PRO A 179 -13.96 -17.95 -17.59
CA PRO A 179 -12.73 -17.69 -18.33
C PRO A 179 -11.55 -17.61 -17.38
N LEU A 180 -10.57 -18.48 -17.63
CA LEU A 180 -9.34 -18.60 -16.86
C LEU A 180 -8.66 -17.25 -16.62
N ARG A 181 -8.44 -16.50 -17.71
CA ARG A 181 -7.69 -15.24 -17.68
C ARG A 181 -8.32 -14.24 -16.71
N PHE A 182 -9.65 -14.11 -16.74
CA PHE A 182 -10.34 -13.19 -15.85
C PHE A 182 -10.16 -13.56 -14.39
N ILE A 183 -10.33 -14.86 -14.04
CA ILE A 183 -10.14 -15.29 -12.65
C ILE A 183 -8.70 -15.06 -12.21
N ALA A 184 -7.71 -15.47 -13.00
CA ALA A 184 -6.30 -15.28 -12.69
C ALA A 184 -5.96 -13.79 -12.49
N GLU A 185 -6.31 -12.92 -13.44
CA GLU A 185 -6.08 -11.47 -13.34
C GLU A 185 -6.81 -10.84 -12.14
N SER A 186 -8.03 -11.28 -11.84
CA SER A 186 -8.78 -10.78 -10.68
C SER A 186 -8.10 -11.12 -9.36
N LEU A 187 -7.38 -12.25 -9.31
CA LEU A 187 -6.60 -12.73 -8.18
C LEU A 187 -5.14 -12.24 -8.23
N GLY A 188 -4.76 -11.49 -9.26
CA GLY A 188 -3.42 -10.97 -9.46
C GLY A 188 -2.43 -11.97 -10.07
N ALA A 189 -2.87 -13.17 -10.45
CA ALA A 189 -2.05 -14.22 -11.03
C ALA A 189 -1.83 -14.03 -12.55
N GLU A 190 -0.69 -14.52 -13.03
CA GLU A 190 -0.31 -14.59 -14.44
C GLU A 190 -0.76 -15.93 -15.05
N VAL A 191 -1.09 -15.90 -16.35
CA VAL A 191 -1.47 -17.09 -17.10
C VAL A 191 -0.53 -17.28 -18.28
N ILE A 192 0.08 -18.46 -18.36
CA ILE A 192 0.91 -18.88 -19.49
C ILE A 192 0.18 -20.01 -20.22
N TRP A 193 0.02 -19.84 -21.53
CA TRP A 193 -0.56 -20.86 -22.40
C TRP A 193 0.54 -21.57 -23.18
N HIS A 194 0.55 -22.91 -23.08
CA HIS A 194 1.48 -23.79 -23.77
C HIS A 194 0.73 -24.53 -24.89
N PRO A 195 0.75 -24.01 -26.14
CA PRO A 195 -0.11 -24.51 -27.22
C PRO A 195 0.17 -25.97 -27.59
N GLU A 196 1.44 -26.37 -27.62
CA GLU A 196 1.88 -27.71 -28.04
C GLU A 196 1.31 -28.83 -27.16
N THR A 197 1.18 -28.56 -25.86
CA THR A 197 0.69 -29.52 -24.87
C THR A 197 -0.74 -29.24 -24.43
N LYS A 198 -1.36 -28.18 -24.95
CA LYS A 198 -2.64 -27.65 -24.48
C LYS A 198 -2.70 -27.44 -22.96
N LYS A 199 -1.55 -27.06 -22.39
CA LYS A 199 -1.41 -26.79 -20.96
C LYS A 199 -1.57 -25.32 -20.67
N VAL A 200 -2.26 -25.05 -19.59
CA VAL A 200 -2.31 -23.75 -18.92
C VAL A 200 -1.43 -23.86 -17.69
N GLU A 201 -0.59 -22.86 -17.48
CA GLU A 201 0.14 -22.64 -16.24
C GLU A 201 -0.33 -21.32 -15.61
N ILE A 202 -0.54 -21.33 -14.30
CA ILE A 202 -1.00 -20.18 -13.50
C ILE A 202 -0.01 -19.98 -12.35
N ARG A 203 0.46 -18.74 -12.14
CA ARG A 203 1.45 -18.39 -11.10
C ARG A 203 1.26 -16.95 -10.59
#